data_AF-A0A523VFU2-F1
#
_entry.id   AF-A0A523VFU2-F1
#
_cell.length_a   1.000
_cell.length_b   1.000
_cell.length_c   1.000
_cell.angle_alpha   90.00
_cell.angle_beta   90.00
_cell.angle_gamma   90.00
#
_symmetry.space_group_name_H-M   'P 1'
#
loop_
_entity.id
_entity.type
_entity.pdbx_description
1 polymer ?
#
loop_
_entity_poly.entity_id
_entity_poly.type
_entity_poly.pdbx_seq_one_letter_code
_entity_poly.pdbx_strand_id
1 'polypeptide(L)'
;MESALTFIPALGAIICFAFAFMLFRQYLDRKAPHQIAWGFAMVLFGVGFVGEVLGFIWGWNQFSAKVYYLFGGVLAVGYLSLGTIYLLKPNTAKWISSASVLTILVLWIPIFGLKLFNSGIETAIVIIFLYLATIAGVMFISTSRSILAALITVTVLATIGLAQHNIDIDILTKTQSWRDVMTIPLRSGAFALSAAGTLIVVIGAAYSVITGWRDEKRRPYAYTTLIIAIGVLIAAFGGTLHGIFDIGKQLGLSITTTIGIGVMFAGFLQATKK
;
A
#
# COMPACT_ATOMS: atom_id res chain seq x y z
N MET A 1 -10.25 13.65 22.97
CA MET A 1 -9.31 12.80 22.20
C MET A 1 -9.96 11.50 21.73
N GLU A 2 -10.71 10.80 22.59
CA GLU A 2 -11.42 9.56 22.21
C GLU A 2 -12.38 9.72 21.02
N SER A 3 -13.10 10.85 20.94
CA SER A 3 -13.97 11.15 19.80
C SER A 3 -13.21 11.22 18.47
N ALA A 4 -12.01 11.81 18.47
CA ALA A 4 -11.19 11.94 17.27
C ALA A 4 -10.62 10.58 16.80
N LEU A 5 -10.25 9.70 17.74
CA LEU A 5 -9.75 8.36 17.46
C LEU A 5 -10.77 7.50 16.71
N THR A 6 -12.06 7.69 16.96
CA THR A 6 -13.13 6.96 16.26
C THR A 6 -13.61 7.70 15.02
N PHE A 7 -13.75 9.02 15.10
CA PHE A 7 -14.34 9.83 14.03
C PHE A 7 -13.49 9.86 12.76
N ILE A 8 -12.17 10.03 12.89
CA ILE A 8 -11.26 10.12 11.74
C ILE A 8 -11.27 8.83 10.90
N PRO A 9 -11.04 7.63 11.45
CA PRO A 9 -11.11 6.42 10.65
C PRO A 9 -12.52 6.13 10.13
N ALA A 10 -13.58 6.50 10.87
CA ALA A 10 -14.95 6.39 10.35
C ALA A 10 -15.17 7.28 9.11
N LEU A 11 -14.66 8.51 9.13
CA LEU A 11 -14.67 9.39 7.96
C LEU A 11 -13.84 8.80 6.81
N GLY A 12 -12.66 8.26 7.10
CA GLY A 12 -11.82 7.54 6.14
C GLY A 12 -12.57 6.39 5.46
N ALA A 13 -13.26 5.54 6.23
CA ALA A 13 -14.09 4.45 5.71
C ALA A 13 -15.19 4.97 4.78
N ILE A 14 -15.91 6.02 5.18
CA ILE A 14 -16.98 6.62 4.37
C ILE A 14 -16.42 7.12 3.03
N ILE A 15 -15.30 7.84 3.05
CA ILE A 15 -14.66 8.35 1.83
C ILE A 15 -14.23 7.18 0.94
N CYS A 16 -13.61 6.14 1.51
CA CYS A 16 -13.21 4.94 0.79
C CYS A 16 -14.38 4.26 0.09
N PHE A 17 -15.48 4.00 0.80
CA PHE A 17 -16.63 3.31 0.22
C PHE A 17 -17.36 4.17 -0.81
N ALA A 18 -17.47 5.49 -0.59
CA ALA A 18 -18.01 6.41 -1.57
C ALA A 18 -17.15 6.43 -2.85
N PHE A 19 -15.83 6.50 -2.69
CA PHE A 19 -14.90 6.48 -3.82
C PHE A 19 -14.96 5.14 -4.56
N ALA A 20 -14.98 4.00 -3.85
CA ALA A 20 -15.15 2.68 -4.43
C ALA A 20 -16.43 2.56 -5.25
N PHE A 21 -17.56 3.03 -4.71
CA PHE A 21 -18.85 3.02 -5.40
C PHE A 21 -18.78 3.79 -6.71
N MET A 22 -18.17 4.98 -6.72
CA MET A 22 -18.02 5.77 -7.94
C MET A 22 -17.11 5.10 -8.97
N LEU A 23 -16.02 4.47 -8.54
CA LEU A 23 -15.13 3.72 -9.42
C LEU A 23 -15.84 2.51 -10.06
N PHE A 24 -16.62 1.76 -9.28
CA PHE A 24 -17.39 0.64 -9.81
C PHE A 24 -18.50 1.10 -10.76
N ARG A 25 -19.19 2.20 -10.46
CA ARG A 25 -20.16 2.79 -11.39
C ARG A 25 -19.48 3.18 -12.71
N GLN A 26 -18.34 3.85 -12.64
CA GLN A 26 -17.57 4.24 -13.84
C GLN A 26 -17.07 3.02 -14.63
N TYR A 27 -16.75 1.92 -13.95
CA TYR A 27 -16.42 0.64 -14.57
C TYR A 27 -17.61 0.03 -15.32
N LEU A 28 -18.82 0.14 -14.79
CA LEU A 28 -20.00 -0.37 -15.49
C LEU A 28 -20.20 0.33 -16.85
N ASP A 29 -19.87 1.62 -16.92
CA ASP A 29 -19.98 2.43 -18.15
C ASP A 29 -18.81 2.20 -19.12
N ARG A 30 -17.57 2.19 -18.63
CA ARG A 30 -16.35 2.18 -19.48
C ARG A 30 -15.67 0.82 -19.62
N LYS A 31 -15.99 -0.14 -18.75
CA LYS A 31 -15.40 -1.49 -18.66
C LYS A 31 -13.87 -1.52 -18.58
N ALA A 32 -13.25 -0.47 -18.04
CA ALA A 32 -11.79 -0.38 -18.02
C ALA A 32 -11.19 -1.11 -16.80
N PRO A 33 -10.26 -2.09 -16.99
CA PRO A 33 -9.76 -2.94 -15.89
C PRO A 33 -9.09 -2.21 -14.72
N HIS A 34 -8.51 -1.04 -14.95
CA HIS A 34 -7.89 -0.26 -13.87
C HIS A 34 -8.92 0.26 -12.86
N GLN A 35 -10.16 0.54 -13.30
CA GLN A 35 -11.21 1.08 -12.44
C GLN A 35 -11.71 0.06 -11.43
N ILE A 36 -11.86 -1.20 -11.85
CA ILE A 36 -12.26 -2.27 -10.92
C ILE A 36 -11.15 -2.56 -9.91
N ALA A 37 -9.87 -2.55 -10.33
CA ALA A 37 -8.73 -2.73 -9.43
C ALA A 37 -8.67 -1.61 -8.37
N TRP A 38 -8.81 -0.36 -8.78
CA TRP A 38 -8.88 0.77 -7.85
C TRP A 38 -10.12 0.73 -6.96
N GLY A 39 -11.28 0.34 -7.48
CA GLY A 39 -12.50 0.17 -6.69
C GLY A 39 -12.30 -0.87 -5.58
N PHE A 40 -11.71 -2.02 -5.91
CA PHE A 40 -11.34 -3.03 -4.91
C PHE A 40 -10.31 -2.49 -3.90
N ALA A 41 -9.29 -1.75 -4.34
CA ALA A 41 -8.33 -1.12 -3.43
C ALA A 41 -9.02 -0.21 -2.40
N MET A 42 -9.98 0.59 -2.84
CA MET A 42 -10.76 1.48 -1.96
C MET A 42 -11.67 0.69 -1.00
N VAL A 43 -12.27 -0.42 -1.43
CA VAL A 43 -13.01 -1.32 -0.52
C VAL A 43 -12.08 -1.88 0.55
N LEU A 44 -10.89 -2.36 0.19
CA LEU A 44 -9.93 -2.90 1.15
C LEU A 44 -9.49 -1.83 2.16
N PHE A 45 -9.17 -0.61 1.71
CA PHE A 45 -8.91 0.50 2.64
C PHE A 45 -10.10 0.79 3.56
N GLY A 46 -11.32 0.82 3.02
CA GLY A 46 -12.53 1.03 3.82
C GLY A 46 -12.74 -0.04 4.89
N VAL A 47 -12.52 -1.33 4.55
CA VAL A 47 -12.56 -2.44 5.50
C VAL A 47 -11.47 -2.32 6.57
N GLY A 48 -10.27 -1.86 6.19
CA GLY A 48 -9.19 -1.56 7.13
C GLY A 48 -9.62 -0.51 8.17
N PHE A 49 -10.18 0.62 7.72
CA PHE A 49 -10.71 1.65 8.61
C PHE A 49 -11.87 1.16 9.48
N VAL A 50 -12.76 0.30 8.95
CA VAL A 50 -13.79 -0.33 9.78
C VAL A 50 -13.15 -1.15 10.90
N GLY A 51 -12.12 -1.95 10.60
CA GLY A 51 -11.35 -2.68 11.61
C GLY A 51 -10.79 -1.77 12.71
N GLU A 52 -10.27 -0.60 12.34
CA GLU A 52 -9.80 0.43 13.27
C GLU A 52 -10.92 1.01 14.15
N VAL A 53 -12.04 1.40 13.54
CA VAL A 53 -13.22 1.91 14.26
C VAL A 53 -13.73 0.88 15.27
N LEU A 54 -13.81 -0.40 14.87
CA LEU A 54 -14.21 -1.47 15.77
C LEU A 54 -13.22 -1.62 16.94
N GLY A 55 -11.92 -1.50 16.67
CA GLY A 55 -10.87 -1.51 17.69
C GLY A 55 -11.00 -0.39 18.72
N PHE A 56 -11.48 0.80 18.31
CA PHE A 56 -11.68 1.92 19.22
C PHE A 56 -13.03 1.90 19.96
N ILE A 57 -14.10 1.43 19.33
CA ILE A 57 -15.44 1.42 19.95
C ILE A 57 -15.62 0.23 20.89
N TRP A 58 -15.19 -0.98 20.46
CA TRP A 58 -15.41 -2.23 21.20
C TRP A 58 -14.14 -2.78 21.85
N GLY A 59 -13.03 -2.05 21.73
CA GLY A 59 -11.71 -2.54 22.12
C GLY A 59 -11.08 -3.41 21.03
N TRP A 60 -9.75 -3.36 20.96
CA TRP A 60 -9.00 -4.21 20.06
C TRP A 60 -9.19 -5.68 20.42
N ASN A 61 -9.27 -6.54 19.41
CA ASN A 61 -9.22 -7.99 19.55
C ASN A 61 -8.47 -8.58 18.36
N GLN A 62 -8.21 -9.89 18.36
CA GLN A 62 -7.47 -10.53 17.26
C GLN A 62 -8.09 -10.25 15.89
N PHE A 63 -9.43 -10.25 15.80
CA PHE A 63 -10.13 -10.05 14.55
C PHE A 63 -10.00 -8.61 14.05
N SER A 64 -10.36 -7.60 14.85
CA SER A 64 -10.27 -6.19 14.45
C SER A 64 -8.84 -5.78 14.11
N ALA A 65 -7.86 -6.26 14.87
CA ALA A 65 -6.46 -5.99 14.63
C ALA A 65 -5.94 -6.62 13.32
N LYS A 66 -6.29 -7.88 13.04
CA LYS A 66 -5.92 -8.56 11.80
C LYS A 66 -6.61 -7.95 10.58
N VAL A 67 -7.90 -7.59 10.70
CA VAL A 67 -8.65 -6.90 9.65
C VAL A 67 -7.97 -5.57 9.31
N TYR A 68 -7.73 -4.72 10.31
CA TYR A 68 -7.05 -3.45 10.10
C TYR A 68 -5.71 -3.63 9.37
N TYR A 69 -4.85 -4.50 9.90
CA TYR A 69 -3.49 -4.63 9.40
C TYR A 69 -3.43 -5.28 8.02
N LEU A 70 -4.25 -6.31 7.78
CA LEU A 70 -4.30 -7.02 6.50
C LEU A 70 -4.84 -6.12 5.39
N PHE A 71 -6.01 -5.53 5.62
CA PHE A 71 -6.72 -4.81 4.58
C PHE A 71 -6.12 -3.43 4.34
N GLY A 72 -5.76 -2.69 5.39
CA GLY A 72 -5.14 -1.37 5.27
C GLY A 72 -3.64 -1.41 4.97
N GLY A 73 -2.89 -2.24 5.71
CA GLY A 73 -1.43 -2.24 5.67
C GLY A 73 -0.79 -3.12 4.60
N VAL A 74 -1.45 -4.22 4.19
CA VAL A 74 -0.85 -5.22 3.29
C VAL A 74 -1.51 -5.22 1.91
N LEU A 75 -2.84 -5.36 1.84
CA LEU A 75 -3.53 -5.63 0.57
C LEU A 75 -3.85 -4.37 -0.24
N ALA A 76 -4.37 -3.32 0.42
CA ALA A 76 -4.93 -2.16 -0.24
C ALA A 76 -3.99 -1.49 -1.26
N VAL A 77 -2.75 -1.22 -0.86
CA VAL A 77 -1.75 -0.56 -1.74
C VAL A 77 -1.38 -1.45 -2.93
N GLY A 78 -1.37 -2.77 -2.75
CA GLY A 78 -1.12 -3.72 -3.84
C GLY A 78 -2.15 -3.59 -4.96
N TYR A 79 -3.45 -3.59 -4.63
CA TYR A 79 -4.52 -3.41 -5.61
C TYR A 79 -4.56 -2.01 -6.22
N LEU A 80 -4.18 -0.99 -5.45
CA LEU A 80 -4.03 0.37 -5.97
C LEU A 80 -2.94 0.43 -7.06
N SER A 81 -1.80 -0.20 -6.80
CA SER A 81 -0.68 -0.29 -7.74
C SER A 81 -1.03 -1.09 -8.99
N LEU A 82 -1.84 -2.15 -8.84
CA LEU A 82 -2.32 -2.97 -9.94
C LEU A 82 -3.13 -2.16 -10.96
N GLY A 83 -4.02 -1.28 -10.49
CA GLY A 83 -4.77 -0.39 -11.39
C GLY A 83 -3.86 0.56 -12.16
N THR A 84 -2.77 1.06 -11.55
CA THR A 84 -1.78 1.89 -12.26
C THR A 84 -1.02 1.08 -13.31
N ILE A 85 -0.64 -0.16 -13.01
CA ILE A 85 0.03 -1.05 -13.98
C ILE A 85 -0.83 -1.24 -15.23
N TYR A 86 -2.15 -1.42 -15.07
CA TYR A 86 -3.08 -1.56 -16.20
C TYR A 86 -3.19 -0.33 -17.10
N LEU A 87 -2.78 0.86 -16.63
CA LEU A 87 -2.77 2.09 -17.44
C LEU A 87 -1.47 2.29 -18.22
N LEU A 88 -0.39 1.65 -17.79
CA LEU A 88 0.93 1.88 -18.35
C LEU A 88 1.16 1.03 -19.62
N LYS A 89 1.99 1.56 -20.52
CA LYS A 89 2.48 0.78 -21.67
C LYS A 89 3.25 -0.45 -21.17
N PRO A 90 3.22 -1.60 -21.89
CA PRO A 90 3.81 -2.85 -21.41
C PRO A 90 5.27 -2.75 -20.95
N ASN A 91 6.11 -2.02 -21.69
CA ASN A 91 7.53 -1.84 -21.34
C ASN A 91 7.71 -1.00 -20.07
N THR A 92 6.94 0.08 -19.94
CA THR A 92 6.95 0.94 -18.75
C THR A 92 6.41 0.20 -17.53
N ALA A 93 5.31 -0.55 -17.71
CA ALA A 93 4.73 -1.41 -16.69
C ALA A 93 5.73 -2.46 -16.20
N LYS A 94 6.44 -3.14 -17.13
CA LYS A 94 7.50 -4.10 -16.78
C LYS A 94 8.59 -3.44 -15.95
N TRP A 95 9.15 -2.33 -16.41
CA TRP A 95 10.25 -1.65 -15.72
C TRP A 95 9.87 -1.16 -14.31
N ILE A 96 8.72 -0.51 -14.19
CA ILE A 96 8.21 -0.03 -12.89
C ILE A 96 7.89 -1.20 -11.95
N SER A 97 7.33 -2.30 -12.47
CA SER A 97 7.07 -3.50 -11.66
C SER A 97 8.37 -4.17 -11.21
N SER A 98 9.39 -4.26 -12.08
CA SER A 98 10.72 -4.75 -11.69
C SER A 98 11.35 -3.88 -10.60
N ALA A 99 11.27 -2.55 -10.74
CA ALA A 99 11.73 -1.61 -9.71
C ALA A 99 11.00 -1.81 -8.37
N SER A 100 9.69 -2.08 -8.39
CA SER A 100 8.90 -2.36 -7.19
C SER A 100 9.36 -3.63 -6.48
N VAL A 101 9.65 -4.71 -7.22
CA VAL A 101 10.19 -5.94 -6.64
C VAL A 101 11.56 -5.69 -6.04
N LEU A 102 12.41 -4.90 -6.71
CA LEU A 102 13.70 -4.48 -6.12
C LEU A 102 13.51 -3.72 -4.81
N THR A 103 12.55 -2.80 -4.75
CA THR A 103 12.20 -2.10 -3.52
C THR A 103 11.79 -3.07 -2.41
N ILE A 104 10.97 -4.08 -2.72
CA ILE A 104 10.60 -5.11 -1.74
C ILE A 104 11.85 -5.85 -1.25
N LEU A 105 12.69 -6.30 -2.17
CA LEU A 105 13.90 -7.05 -1.84
C LEU A 105 14.86 -6.20 -0.99
N VAL A 106 15.13 -4.95 -1.40
CA VAL A 106 16.05 -4.02 -0.72
C VAL A 106 15.54 -3.59 0.65
N LEU A 107 14.22 -3.40 0.83
CA LEU A 107 13.68 -2.92 2.11
C LEU A 107 13.37 -4.07 3.07
N TRP A 108 12.90 -5.22 2.56
CA TRP A 108 12.48 -6.32 3.41
C TRP A 108 13.65 -7.20 3.85
N ILE A 109 14.55 -7.54 2.91
CA ILE A 109 15.56 -8.58 3.14
C ILE A 109 16.71 -8.10 4.03
N PRO A 110 17.25 -6.88 3.96
CA PRO A 110 18.26 -6.43 4.92
C PRO A 110 17.74 -6.26 6.35
N ILE A 111 16.46 -5.87 6.52
CA ILE A 111 15.84 -5.76 7.86
C ILE A 111 15.64 -7.15 8.48
N PHE A 112 15.36 -8.17 7.67
CA PHE A 112 15.34 -9.58 8.07
C PHE A 112 16.74 -10.21 8.15
N GLY A 113 17.62 -9.78 7.25
CA GLY A 113 18.93 -10.32 6.94
C GLY A 113 20.02 -9.87 7.89
N LEU A 114 19.88 -8.73 8.56
CA LEU A 114 20.71 -8.35 9.70
C LEU A 114 20.58 -9.37 10.86
N LYS A 115 19.39 -9.98 11.05
CA LYS A 115 19.23 -11.11 11.97
C LYS A 115 19.85 -12.41 11.45
N LEU A 116 19.88 -12.64 10.15
CA LEU A 116 20.62 -13.76 9.54
C LEU A 116 22.13 -13.52 9.42
N PHE A 117 22.63 -12.29 9.42
CA PHE A 117 24.06 -12.02 9.45
C PHE A 117 24.67 -12.46 10.78
N ASN A 118 23.88 -12.40 11.85
CA ASN A 118 24.19 -13.01 13.15
C ASN A 118 24.18 -14.56 13.12
N SER A 119 23.73 -15.20 12.04
CA SER A 119 23.76 -16.67 11.89
C SER A 119 25.05 -17.21 11.25
N GLY A 120 25.98 -16.32 10.86
CA GLY A 120 27.30 -16.67 10.35
C GLY A 120 27.59 -16.09 8.96
N ILE A 121 28.87 -15.84 8.67
CA ILE A 121 29.34 -15.24 7.40
C ILE A 121 28.96 -16.10 6.18
N GLU A 122 29.01 -17.43 6.30
CA GLU A 122 28.64 -18.34 5.21
C GLU A 122 27.16 -18.21 4.83
N THR A 123 26.28 -18.20 5.84
CA THR A 123 24.84 -18.02 5.66
C THR A 123 24.55 -16.64 5.04
N ALA A 124 25.25 -15.60 5.47
CA ALA A 124 25.13 -14.27 4.90
C ALA A 124 25.52 -14.22 3.42
N ILE A 125 26.64 -14.84 3.03
CA ILE A 125 27.11 -14.87 1.63
C ILE A 125 26.10 -15.60 0.73
N VAL A 126 25.59 -16.75 1.17
CA VAL A 126 24.58 -17.51 0.42
C VAL A 126 23.31 -16.68 0.21
N ILE A 127 22.85 -15.97 1.23
CA ILE A 127 21.67 -15.10 1.14
C ILE A 127 21.92 -13.93 0.19
N ILE A 128 23.08 -13.27 0.28
CA ILE A 128 23.46 -12.18 -0.62
C ILE A 128 23.55 -12.67 -2.07
N PHE A 129 24.07 -13.88 -2.30
CA PHE A 129 24.13 -14.47 -3.64
C PHE A 129 22.74 -14.78 -4.18
N LEU A 130 21.89 -15.47 -3.41
CA LEU A 130 20.48 -15.73 -3.78
C LEU A 130 19.72 -14.42 -4.01
N TYR A 131 20.03 -13.38 -3.24
CA TYR A 131 19.48 -12.04 -3.37
C TYR A 131 19.86 -11.40 -4.72
N LEU A 132 21.15 -11.34 -5.04
CA LEU A 132 21.63 -10.78 -6.31
C LEU A 132 21.12 -11.58 -7.53
N ALA A 133 21.05 -12.90 -7.41
CA ALA A 133 20.50 -13.77 -8.45
C ALA A 133 18.99 -13.54 -8.68
N THR A 134 18.21 -13.36 -7.61
CA THR A 134 16.77 -13.05 -7.69
C THR A 134 16.55 -11.68 -8.33
N ILE A 135 17.34 -10.68 -7.94
CA ILE A 135 17.33 -9.33 -8.53
C ILE A 135 17.61 -9.39 -10.03
N ALA A 136 18.68 -10.10 -10.43
CA ALA A 136 19.05 -10.24 -11.83
C ALA A 136 17.97 -10.97 -12.64
N GLY A 137 17.39 -12.05 -12.09
CA GLY A 137 16.31 -12.79 -12.73
C GLY A 137 15.04 -11.96 -12.95
N VAL A 138 14.65 -11.16 -11.96
CA VAL A 138 13.47 -10.28 -12.05
C VAL A 138 13.67 -9.13 -13.03
N MET A 139 14.88 -8.55 -13.08
CA MET A 139 15.20 -7.43 -13.95
C MET A 139 15.41 -7.82 -15.41
N PHE A 140 16.15 -8.90 -15.67
CA PHE A 140 16.66 -9.19 -17.01
C PHE A 140 15.95 -10.37 -17.70
N ILE A 141 15.36 -11.29 -16.93
CA ILE A 141 14.83 -12.55 -17.49
C ILE A 141 13.29 -12.59 -17.45
N SER A 142 12.68 -12.09 -16.38
CA SER A 142 11.24 -12.27 -16.15
C SER A 142 10.33 -11.51 -17.13
N THR A 143 9.23 -12.18 -17.49
CA THR A 143 8.09 -11.53 -18.16
C THR A 143 7.25 -10.76 -17.14
N SER A 144 6.40 -9.83 -17.60
CA SER A 144 5.49 -9.09 -16.70
C SER A 144 4.58 -10.01 -15.88
N ARG A 145 4.25 -11.21 -16.40
CA ARG A 145 3.44 -12.22 -15.68
C ARG A 145 4.19 -12.83 -14.50
N SER A 146 5.48 -13.10 -14.67
CA SER A 146 6.36 -13.63 -13.62
C SER A 146 6.50 -12.64 -12.45
N ILE A 147 6.60 -11.34 -12.76
CA ILE A 147 6.71 -10.25 -11.76
C ILE A 147 5.41 -10.13 -10.96
N LEU A 148 4.26 -10.16 -11.63
CA LEU A 148 2.96 -10.15 -10.97
C LEU A 148 2.77 -11.38 -10.08
N ALA A 149 3.17 -12.57 -10.54
CA ALA A 149 3.12 -13.78 -9.74
C ALA A 149 3.97 -13.66 -8.47
N ALA A 150 5.19 -13.09 -8.57
CA ALA A 150 6.04 -12.85 -7.40
C ALA A 150 5.38 -11.90 -6.38
N LEU A 151 4.79 -10.79 -6.84
CA LEU A 151 4.07 -9.85 -5.97
C LEU A 151 2.87 -10.51 -5.27
N ILE A 152 2.11 -11.33 -6.00
CA ILE A 152 0.99 -12.10 -5.43
C ILE A 152 1.51 -13.07 -4.37
N THR A 153 2.56 -13.84 -4.68
CA THR A 153 3.14 -14.80 -3.74
C THR A 153 3.62 -14.11 -2.46
N VAL A 154 4.35 -12.99 -2.55
CA VAL A 154 4.79 -12.24 -1.36
C VAL A 154 3.59 -11.75 -0.56
N THR A 155 2.53 -11.27 -1.22
CA THR A 155 1.30 -10.83 -0.56
C THR A 155 0.59 -11.97 0.16
N VAL A 156 0.50 -13.15 -0.46
CA VAL A 156 -0.09 -14.36 0.14
C VAL A 156 0.73 -14.81 1.35
N LEU A 157 2.05 -14.86 1.25
CA LEU A 157 2.93 -15.22 2.36
C LEU A 157 2.80 -14.23 3.53
N ALA A 158 2.76 -12.93 3.26
CA ALA A 158 2.52 -11.90 4.29
C ALA A 158 1.16 -12.08 4.97
N THR A 159 0.12 -12.43 4.19
CA THR A 159 -1.24 -12.69 4.70
C THR A 159 -1.27 -13.92 5.62
N ILE A 160 -0.63 -15.02 5.20
CA ILE A 160 -0.55 -16.25 6.00
C ILE A 160 0.24 -15.99 7.30
N GLY A 161 1.38 -15.31 7.19
CA GLY A 161 2.19 -14.95 8.35
C GLY A 161 1.43 -14.10 9.37
N LEU A 162 0.64 -13.14 8.90
CA LEU A 162 -0.23 -12.33 9.77
C LEU A 162 -1.38 -13.15 10.37
N ALA A 163 -1.99 -14.04 9.59
CA ALA A 163 -3.09 -14.89 10.07
C ALA A 163 -2.64 -15.80 11.21
N GLN A 164 -1.42 -16.32 11.14
CA GLN A 164 -0.81 -17.19 12.16
C GLN A 164 -0.24 -16.42 13.36
N HIS A 165 0.07 -15.14 13.21
CA HIS A 165 0.60 -14.31 14.30
C HIS A 165 -0.48 -14.05 15.36
N ASN A 166 -0.12 -14.21 16.64
CA ASN A 166 -0.98 -13.86 17.75
C ASN A 166 -0.59 -12.47 18.26
N ILE A 167 -1.50 -11.51 18.14
CA ILE A 167 -1.23 -10.10 18.47
C ILE A 167 -1.41 -9.90 19.98
N ASP A 168 -0.45 -9.29 20.67
CA ASP A 168 -0.66 -8.93 22.08
C ASP A 168 -1.61 -7.72 22.17
N ILE A 169 -2.88 -8.00 22.46
CA ILE A 169 -3.95 -6.98 22.48
C ILE A 169 -3.82 -6.03 23.67
N ASP A 170 -3.29 -6.53 24.79
CA ASP A 170 -3.11 -5.71 26.00
C ASP A 170 -2.04 -4.64 25.76
N ILE A 171 -0.94 -5.02 25.11
CA ILE A 171 0.10 -4.07 24.70
C ILE A 171 -0.47 -3.10 23.65
N LEU A 172 -1.16 -3.60 22.62
CA LEU A 172 -1.72 -2.75 21.55
C LEU A 172 -2.65 -1.68 22.11
N THR A 173 -3.52 -2.06 23.05
CA THR A 173 -4.49 -1.14 23.64
C THR A 173 -3.81 -0.06 24.48
N LYS A 174 -2.73 -0.41 25.21
CA LYS A 174 -1.98 0.52 26.06
C LYS A 174 -1.07 1.46 25.27
N THR A 175 -0.34 0.94 24.28
CA THR A 175 0.69 1.72 23.58
C THR A 175 0.20 2.37 22.29
N GLN A 176 -0.92 1.87 21.74
CA GLN A 176 -1.49 2.29 20.46
C GLN A 176 -0.45 2.29 19.33
N SER A 177 0.49 1.33 19.41
CA SER A 177 1.59 1.20 18.49
C SER A 177 1.71 -0.22 17.95
N TRP A 178 1.61 -0.34 16.62
CA TRP A 178 1.86 -1.59 15.92
C TRP A 178 3.32 -2.03 16.04
N ARG A 179 4.22 -1.13 16.45
CA ARG A 179 5.64 -1.44 16.66
C ARG A 179 5.87 -2.45 17.77
N ASP A 180 5.04 -2.39 18.81
CA ASP A 180 5.25 -3.17 20.04
C ASP A 180 4.65 -4.57 19.93
N VAL A 181 3.68 -4.77 19.03
CA VAL A 181 2.89 -6.02 18.96
C VAL A 181 3.14 -6.85 17.70
N MET A 182 3.79 -6.26 16.69
CA MET A 182 4.12 -6.96 15.45
C MET A 182 5.61 -7.30 15.39
N THR A 183 5.90 -8.51 14.89
CA THR A 183 7.28 -8.95 14.68
C THR A 183 7.98 -8.11 13.62
N ILE A 184 9.31 -8.01 13.73
CA ILE A 184 10.13 -7.29 12.75
C ILE A 184 9.85 -7.76 11.31
N PRO A 185 9.79 -9.08 10.99
CA PRO A 185 9.53 -9.54 9.62
C PRO A 185 8.18 -9.08 9.05
N LEU A 186 7.12 -9.09 9.86
CA LEU A 186 5.78 -8.67 9.43
C LEU A 186 5.73 -7.17 9.14
N ARG A 187 6.32 -6.36 10.03
CA ARG A 187 6.33 -4.90 9.89
C ARG A 187 7.19 -4.43 8.72
N SER A 188 8.40 -4.97 8.61
CA SER A 188 9.28 -4.63 7.49
C SER A 188 8.70 -5.10 6.16
N GLY A 189 7.99 -6.23 6.14
CA GLY A 189 7.30 -6.74 4.95
C GLY A 189 6.15 -5.85 4.51
N ALA A 190 5.27 -5.47 5.45
CA ALA A 190 4.18 -4.54 5.17
C ALA A 190 4.70 -3.18 4.69
N PHE A 191 5.78 -2.66 5.30
CA PHE A 191 6.44 -1.44 4.86
C PHE A 191 7.02 -1.58 3.45
N ALA A 192 7.74 -2.66 3.16
CA ALA A 192 8.36 -2.91 1.87
C ALA A 192 7.32 -3.04 0.75
N LEU A 193 6.22 -3.75 1.00
CA LEU A 193 5.07 -3.86 0.08
C LEU A 193 4.42 -2.49 -0.16
N SER A 194 4.18 -1.73 0.90
CA SER A 194 3.60 -0.38 0.80
C SER A 194 4.50 0.59 0.03
N ALA A 195 5.80 0.57 0.29
CA ALA A 195 6.78 1.39 -0.42
C ALA A 195 6.85 1.04 -1.91
N ALA A 196 6.85 -0.26 -2.23
CA ALA A 196 6.85 -0.74 -3.60
C ALA A 196 5.58 -0.35 -4.37
N GLY A 197 4.41 -0.50 -3.77
CA GLY A 197 3.16 -0.08 -4.38
C GLY A 197 3.04 1.43 -4.53
N THR A 198 3.52 2.20 -3.53
CA THR A 198 3.62 3.67 -3.62
C THR A 198 4.52 4.09 -4.78
N LEU A 199 5.68 3.43 -4.94
CA LEU A 199 6.60 3.67 -6.06
C LEU A 199 5.92 3.46 -7.40
N ILE A 200 5.17 2.37 -7.57
CA ILE A 200 4.42 2.11 -8.81
C ILE A 200 3.45 3.26 -9.10
N VAL A 201 2.67 3.66 -8.10
CA VAL A 201 1.64 4.69 -8.29
C VAL A 201 2.27 6.05 -8.60
N VAL A 202 3.30 6.45 -7.84
CA VAL A 202 3.95 7.75 -7.98
C VAL A 202 4.74 7.86 -9.27
N ILE A 203 5.55 6.85 -9.62
CA ILE A 203 6.30 6.86 -10.89
C ILE A 203 5.33 6.74 -12.08
N GLY A 204 4.31 5.90 -11.98
CA GLY A 204 3.29 5.78 -13.03
C GLY A 204 2.51 7.08 -13.25
N ALA A 205 2.18 7.78 -12.17
CA ALA A 205 1.57 9.10 -12.22
C ALA A 205 2.51 10.15 -12.83
N ALA A 206 3.77 10.21 -12.38
CA ALA A 206 4.77 11.13 -12.91
C ALA A 206 4.99 10.91 -14.41
N TYR A 207 5.10 9.65 -14.86
CA TYR A 207 5.18 9.30 -16.28
C TYR A 207 3.96 9.79 -17.07
N SER A 208 2.75 9.58 -16.54
CA SER A 208 1.51 10.02 -17.16
C SER A 208 1.41 11.55 -17.25
N VAL A 209 1.87 12.25 -16.22
CA VAL A 209 1.96 13.71 -16.21
C VAL A 209 2.94 14.19 -17.26
N ILE A 210 4.20 13.73 -17.24
CA ILE A 210 5.26 14.19 -18.15
C ILE A 210 4.87 13.96 -19.62
N THR A 211 4.31 12.80 -19.93
CA THR A 211 3.93 12.46 -21.31
C THR A 211 2.63 13.15 -21.75
N GLY A 212 1.72 13.45 -20.84
CA GLY A 212 0.45 14.12 -21.12
C GLY A 212 0.48 15.64 -21.00
N TRP A 213 1.53 16.23 -20.43
CA TRP A 213 1.55 17.66 -20.08
C TRP A 213 1.54 18.60 -21.29
N ARG A 214 2.21 18.20 -22.37
CA ARG A 214 2.33 18.99 -23.61
C ARG A 214 1.12 18.86 -24.53
N ASP A 215 0.25 17.89 -24.30
CA ASP A 215 -0.98 17.70 -25.07
C ASP A 215 -2.13 18.40 -24.36
N GLU A 216 -2.67 19.45 -24.98
CA GLU A 216 -3.75 20.27 -24.43
C GLU A 216 -4.99 19.45 -24.03
N LYS A 217 -5.29 18.37 -24.78
CA LYS A 217 -6.42 17.47 -24.48
C LYS A 217 -6.14 16.57 -23.27
N ARG A 218 -4.87 16.24 -23.01
CA ARG A 218 -4.46 15.34 -21.91
C ARG A 218 -4.06 16.10 -20.64
N ARG A 219 -3.71 17.37 -20.75
CA ARG A 219 -3.27 18.23 -19.64
C ARG A 219 -4.26 18.28 -18.46
N PRO A 220 -5.60 18.36 -18.67
CA PRO A 220 -6.56 18.24 -17.57
C PRO A 220 -6.44 16.92 -16.79
N TYR A 221 -6.24 15.81 -17.48
CA TYR A 221 -6.09 14.49 -16.87
C TYR A 221 -4.74 14.35 -16.15
N ALA A 222 -3.68 14.94 -16.71
CA ALA A 222 -2.38 15.03 -16.06
C ALA A 222 -2.48 15.77 -14.71
N TYR A 223 -3.19 16.89 -14.65
CA TYR A 223 -3.40 17.62 -13.39
C TYR A 223 -4.13 16.78 -12.34
N THR A 224 -5.20 16.08 -12.73
CA THR A 224 -5.92 15.19 -11.79
C THR A 224 -5.07 14.02 -11.32
N THR A 225 -4.21 13.48 -12.20
CA THR A 225 -3.27 12.40 -11.86
C THR A 225 -2.23 12.87 -10.85
N LEU A 226 -1.76 14.13 -10.96
CA LEU A 226 -0.85 14.73 -10.00
C LEU A 226 -1.48 14.87 -8.61
N ILE A 227 -2.73 15.32 -8.53
CA ILE A 227 -3.46 15.42 -7.25
C ILE A 227 -3.58 14.04 -6.60
N ILE A 228 -3.95 13.01 -7.37
CA ILE A 228 -4.05 11.63 -6.86
C ILE A 228 -2.69 11.17 -6.32
N ALA A 229 -1.60 11.44 -7.03
CA ALA A 229 -0.24 11.08 -6.58
C ALA A 229 0.14 11.80 -5.28
N ILE A 230 -0.23 13.08 -5.12
CA ILE A 230 -0.02 13.82 -3.87
C ILE A 230 -0.78 13.15 -2.72
N GLY A 231 -2.04 12.76 -2.94
CA GLY A 231 -2.82 12.06 -1.91
C GLY A 231 -2.19 10.73 -1.47
N VAL A 232 -1.65 9.97 -2.43
CA VAL A 232 -0.90 8.73 -2.14
C VAL A 232 0.37 9.00 -1.33
N LEU A 233 1.12 10.06 -1.65
CA LEU A 233 2.32 10.44 -0.90
C LEU A 233 1.99 10.87 0.54
N ILE A 234 0.89 11.60 0.75
CA ILE A 234 0.43 11.98 2.10
C ILE A 234 0.13 10.74 2.94
N ALA A 235 -0.59 9.76 2.38
CA ALA A 235 -0.88 8.50 3.07
C ALA A 235 0.39 7.69 3.37
N ALA A 236 1.29 7.56 2.38
CA ALA A 236 2.56 6.85 2.54
C ALA A 236 3.49 7.49 3.60
N PHE A 237 3.48 8.82 3.68
CA PHE A 237 4.22 9.56 4.69
C PHE A 237 3.72 9.23 6.11
N GLY A 238 2.40 9.15 6.29
CA GLY A 238 1.77 8.67 7.52
C GLY A 238 2.25 7.29 7.96
N GLY A 239 2.23 6.33 7.04
CA GLY A 239 2.71 4.96 7.27
C GLY A 239 4.18 4.91 7.70
N THR A 240 5.01 5.79 7.16
CA THR A 240 6.44 5.89 7.49
C THR A 240 6.65 6.48 8.89
N LEU A 241 5.98 7.60 9.20
CA LEU A 241 6.07 8.25 10.52
C LEU A 241 5.63 7.31 11.64
N HIS A 242 4.51 6.62 11.45
CA HIS A 242 4.02 5.65 12.43
C HIS A 242 4.88 4.39 12.47
N GLY A 243 5.10 3.74 11.33
CA GLY A 243 5.71 2.41 11.26
C GLY A 243 7.19 2.37 11.65
N ILE A 244 7.95 3.41 11.32
CA ILE A 244 9.41 3.48 11.57
C ILE A 244 9.70 4.33 12.80
N PHE A 245 9.17 5.56 12.84
CA PHE A 245 9.53 6.55 13.86
C PHE A 245 8.59 6.53 15.08
N ASP A 246 7.49 5.77 15.03
CA ASP A 246 6.47 5.71 16.09
C ASP A 246 5.87 7.10 16.45
N ILE A 247 5.88 8.01 15.48
CA ILE A 247 5.38 9.38 15.63
C ILE A 247 3.86 9.41 15.39
N GLY A 248 3.14 10.10 16.27
CA GLY A 248 1.69 10.31 16.15
C GLY A 248 0.83 9.09 16.50
N LYS A 249 1.44 7.94 16.82
CA LYS A 249 0.75 6.69 17.17
C LYS A 249 -0.35 6.36 16.16
N GLN A 250 -1.38 5.62 16.55
CA GLN A 250 -2.46 5.23 15.64
C GLN A 250 -3.19 6.44 15.04
N LEU A 251 -3.42 7.50 15.82
CA LEU A 251 -4.15 8.69 15.38
C LEU A 251 -3.45 9.41 14.21
N GLY A 252 -2.13 9.58 14.27
CA GLY A 252 -1.35 10.25 13.22
C GLY A 252 -1.44 9.53 11.87
N LEU A 253 -1.41 8.20 11.91
CA LEU A 253 -1.58 7.36 10.72
C LEU A 253 -3.00 7.50 10.15
N SER A 254 -4.01 7.49 11.02
CA SER A 254 -5.42 7.66 10.68
C SER A 254 -5.69 8.99 9.99
N ILE A 255 -5.14 10.09 10.53
CA ILE A 255 -5.27 11.45 9.98
C ILE A 255 -4.65 11.54 8.58
N THR A 256 -3.38 11.16 8.47
CA THR A 256 -2.62 11.28 7.22
C THR A 256 -3.22 10.40 6.12
N THR A 257 -3.65 9.18 6.45
CA THR A 257 -4.27 8.27 5.48
C THR A 257 -5.64 8.79 5.04
N THR A 258 -6.48 9.28 5.97
CA THR A 258 -7.79 9.86 5.65
C THR A 258 -7.65 11.10 4.77
N ILE A 259 -6.71 12.00 5.08
CA ILE A 259 -6.42 13.18 4.25
C ILE A 259 -5.94 12.74 2.87
N GLY A 260 -4.98 11.80 2.80
CA GLY A 260 -4.44 11.30 1.54
C GLY A 260 -5.53 10.74 0.63
N ILE A 261 -6.41 9.89 1.16
CA ILE A 261 -7.54 9.33 0.42
C ILE A 261 -8.56 10.41 0.03
N GLY A 262 -8.84 11.38 0.90
CA GLY A 262 -9.67 12.53 0.57
C GLY A 262 -9.14 13.34 -0.61
N VAL A 263 -7.81 13.58 -0.64
CA VAL A 263 -7.13 14.24 -1.77
C VAL A 263 -7.22 13.41 -3.04
N MET A 264 -7.00 12.09 -2.95
CA MET A 264 -7.18 11.18 -4.10
C MET A 264 -8.61 11.26 -4.66
N PHE A 265 -9.61 11.23 -3.78
CA PHE A 265 -11.01 11.27 -4.18
C PHE A 265 -11.38 12.61 -4.82
N ALA A 266 -10.90 13.73 -4.27
CA ALA A 266 -11.09 15.06 -4.86
C ALA A 266 -10.49 15.15 -6.27
N GLY A 267 -9.28 14.60 -6.48
CA GLY A 267 -8.64 14.51 -7.79
C GLY A 267 -9.47 13.70 -8.79
N PHE A 268 -10.03 12.57 -8.35
CA PHE A 268 -10.93 11.75 -9.17
C PHE A 268 -12.22 12.50 -9.55
N LEU A 269 -12.87 13.16 -8.60
CA LEU A 269 -14.10 13.92 -8.86
C LEU A 269 -13.86 15.04 -9.88
N GLN A 270 -12.71 15.71 -9.81
CA GLN A 270 -12.34 16.73 -10.78
C GLN A 270 -12.17 16.17 -12.20
N ALA A 271 -11.66 14.93 -12.33
CA ALA A 271 -11.51 14.26 -13.61
C ALA A 271 -12.87 13.87 -14.22
N THR A 272 -13.88 13.59 -13.40
CA THR A 272 -15.23 13.19 -13.86
C THR A 272 -16.15 14.35 -14.27
N LYS A 273 -15.83 15.60 -13.90
CA LYS A 273 -16.64 16.78 -14.22
C LYS A 273 -16.38 17.35 -15.63
N LYS A 274 -15.42 16.80 -16.37
CA LYS A 274 -15.00 17.25 -17.71
C LYS A 274 -15.35 16.18 -18.75
#